data_AF-A0A923PLW2-F1
#
_entry.id   AF-A0A923PLW2-F1
#
_cell.length_a   1.000
_cell.length_b   1.000
_cell.length_c   1.000
_cell.angle_alpha   90.00
_cell.angle_beta   90.00
_cell.angle_gamma   90.00
#
_symmetry.space_group_name_H-M   'P 1'
#
loop_
_entity.id
_entity.type
_entity.pdbx_description
1 polymer ?
#
loop_
_entity_poly.entity_id
_entity_poly.type
_entity_poly.pdbx_seq_one_letter_code
_entity_poly.pdbx_strand_id
1 'polypeptide(L)'
;MKNPDLIIKVKVLTENEGGRKTPFFNGYRGQFYYNNSDWDATYEIVDKNEAKPGEEVELELLTASREIHFGKFEIGKEVKIREGSRVVAIGKVSKIINQKFELWDLDKFQNTTAKNMKPYFGDNILGFKVDFNHFLDNEKMFKGLEIMESKNPKQLLTIKLKKKENTFATVIQFIMEQWRENLTLGSDRLRIDYELDESYKLQNMEIQFATWSSIYMTGKIIVE
;
A
#
# COMPACT_ATOMS: atom_id res chain seq x y z
N MET A 1 17.73 11.79 -3.27
CA MET A 1 16.77 12.06 -2.17
C MET A 1 17.22 11.37 -0.88
N LYS A 2 16.72 11.75 0.31
CA LYS A 2 17.26 11.18 1.58
C LYS A 2 16.95 9.70 1.82
N ASN A 3 16.05 9.07 1.05
CA ASN A 3 15.91 7.60 0.86
C ASN A 3 14.77 7.35 -0.16
N PRO A 4 15.01 6.67 -1.29
CA PRO A 4 13.93 6.28 -2.21
C PRO A 4 13.06 5.15 -1.62
N ASP A 5 11.83 5.00 -2.11
CA ASP A 5 10.95 3.89 -1.73
C ASP A 5 11.20 2.67 -2.64
N LEU A 6 11.38 2.90 -3.93
CA LEU A 6 11.61 1.87 -4.95
C LEU A 6 12.76 2.27 -5.87
N ILE A 7 13.39 1.26 -6.47
CA ILE A 7 14.22 1.43 -7.66
C ILE A 7 13.49 0.76 -8.82
N ILE A 8 13.34 1.49 -9.93
CA ILE A 8 12.66 1.02 -11.13
C ILE A 8 13.61 1.10 -12.33
N LYS A 9 13.54 0.12 -13.22
CA LYS A 9 14.23 0.17 -14.51
C LYS A 9 13.20 0.45 -15.60
N VAL A 10 13.35 1.56 -16.31
CA VAL A 10 12.37 2.06 -17.29
C VAL A 10 13.01 2.39 -18.64
N LYS A 11 12.24 2.21 -19.71
CA LYS A 11 12.49 2.80 -21.02
C LYS A 11 11.71 4.10 -21.12
N VAL A 12 12.38 5.18 -21.50
CA VAL A 12 11.72 6.47 -21.72
C VAL A 12 11.17 6.50 -23.12
N LEU A 13 9.90 6.85 -23.25
CA LEU A 13 9.20 6.81 -24.53
C LEU A 13 9.62 8.01 -25.40
N THR A 14 9.87 7.71 -26.67
CA THR A 14 10.10 8.70 -27.73
C THR A 14 8.82 9.45 -28.09
N GLU A 15 8.94 10.58 -28.79
CA GLU A 15 7.78 11.31 -29.32
C GLU A 15 6.86 10.41 -30.18
N ASN A 16 7.45 9.56 -31.01
CA ASN A 16 6.70 8.62 -31.87
C ASN A 16 5.93 7.56 -31.07
N GLU A 17 6.40 7.25 -29.86
CA GLU A 17 5.72 6.35 -28.92
C GLU A 17 4.69 7.10 -28.04
N GLY A 18 4.45 8.39 -28.31
CA GLY A 18 3.59 9.25 -27.50
C GLY A 18 4.26 9.80 -26.24
N GLY A 19 5.58 9.64 -26.12
CA GLY A 19 6.41 10.11 -25.01
C GLY A 19 6.96 11.52 -25.22
N ARG A 20 8.08 11.84 -24.56
CA ARG A 20 8.65 13.19 -24.53
C ARG A 20 9.46 13.50 -25.78
N LYS A 21 9.45 14.78 -26.18
CA LYS A 21 10.42 15.33 -27.15
C LYS A 21 11.73 15.70 -26.46
N THR A 22 11.66 16.21 -25.24
CA THR A 22 12.79 16.72 -24.47
C THR A 22 13.21 15.76 -23.35
N PRO A 23 14.50 15.79 -22.95
CA PRO A 23 14.99 14.98 -21.83
C PRO A 23 14.23 15.19 -20.51
N PHE A 24 14.38 14.22 -19.62
CA PHE A 24 14.02 14.31 -18.21
C PHE A 24 15.30 14.52 -17.39
N PHE A 25 15.17 15.21 -16.27
CA PHE A 25 16.28 15.58 -15.39
C PHE A 25 15.99 15.12 -13.96
N ASN A 26 17.04 15.09 -13.13
CA ASN A 26 16.92 14.85 -11.70
C ASN A 26 15.95 15.81 -11.00
N GLY A 27 15.27 15.31 -9.96
CA GLY A 27 14.18 16.01 -9.28
C GLY A 27 12.87 16.09 -10.09
N TYR A 28 12.74 15.30 -11.16
CA TYR A 28 11.52 15.25 -11.97
C TYR A 28 10.32 14.83 -11.11
N ARG A 29 9.21 15.57 -11.24
CA ARG A 29 7.94 15.29 -10.57
C ARG A 29 6.92 14.86 -11.59
N GLY A 30 6.42 13.65 -11.43
CA GLY A 30 5.39 13.07 -12.26
C GLY A 30 4.54 12.11 -11.45
N GLN A 31 3.77 11.29 -12.14
CA GLN A 31 2.97 10.26 -11.53
C GLN A 31 3.54 8.90 -11.89
N PHE A 32 3.48 7.92 -10.99
CA PHE A 32 3.51 6.53 -11.41
C PHE A 32 2.11 5.95 -11.41
N TYR A 33 1.79 5.24 -12.48
CA TYR A 33 0.52 4.56 -12.63
C TYR A 33 0.61 3.17 -12.01
N TYR A 34 -0.27 2.90 -11.06
CA TYR A 34 -0.33 1.64 -10.32
C TYR A 34 -1.77 1.36 -9.87
N ASN A 35 -2.24 0.11 -10.02
CA ASN A 35 -3.61 -0.32 -9.69
C ASN A 35 -4.70 0.64 -10.22
N ASN A 36 -4.61 1.01 -11.50
CA ASN A 36 -5.57 1.91 -12.14
C ASN A 36 -5.68 3.32 -11.53
N SER A 37 -4.63 3.77 -10.85
CA SER A 37 -4.57 5.11 -10.26
C SER A 37 -3.20 5.74 -10.49
N ASP A 38 -3.19 7.06 -10.58
CA ASP A 38 -1.98 7.88 -10.66
C ASP A 38 -1.55 8.32 -9.26
N TRP A 39 -0.27 8.12 -8.96
CA TRP A 39 0.32 8.49 -7.67
C TRP A 39 1.50 9.41 -7.87
N ASP A 40 1.46 10.57 -7.22
CA ASP A 40 2.53 11.55 -7.31
C ASP A 40 3.84 10.99 -6.76
N ALA A 41 4.91 11.19 -7.52
CA ALA A 41 6.25 10.79 -7.17
C ALA A 41 7.30 11.77 -7.69
N THR A 42 8.43 11.78 -6.98
CA THR A 42 9.66 12.42 -7.43
C THR A 42 10.64 11.33 -7.87
N TYR A 43 11.42 11.61 -8.90
CA TYR A 43 12.38 10.68 -9.48
C TYR A 43 13.79 11.27 -9.51
N GLU A 44 14.79 10.48 -9.12
CA GLU A 44 16.19 10.74 -9.46
C GLU A 44 16.68 9.68 -10.44
N ILE A 45 17.51 10.08 -11.39
CA ILE A 45 18.16 9.19 -12.33
C ILE A 45 19.43 8.65 -11.68
N VAL A 46 19.58 7.33 -11.68
CA VAL A 46 20.76 6.67 -11.13
C VAL A 46 21.94 6.89 -12.08
N ASP A 47 23.08 7.30 -11.53
CA ASP A 47 24.37 7.49 -12.21
C ASP A 47 24.38 8.48 -13.41
N LYS A 48 23.31 9.26 -13.59
CA LYS A 48 23.17 10.25 -14.67
C LYS A 48 22.45 11.51 -14.18
N ASN A 49 22.56 12.58 -14.96
CA ASN A 49 21.89 13.87 -14.67
C ASN A 49 20.67 14.13 -15.55
N GLU A 50 20.64 13.49 -16.72
CA GLU A 50 19.54 13.52 -17.67
C GLU A 50 19.36 12.14 -18.26
N ALA A 51 18.17 11.88 -18.80
CA ALA A 51 18.10 10.88 -19.84
C ALA A 51 17.10 11.22 -20.93
N LYS A 52 17.37 10.62 -22.08
CA LYS A 52 16.81 11.04 -23.36
C LYS A 52 15.65 10.14 -23.75
N PRO A 53 14.69 10.66 -24.52
CA PRO A 53 13.65 9.80 -25.11
C PRO A 53 14.29 8.65 -25.89
N GLY A 54 13.85 7.42 -25.63
CA GLY A 54 14.38 6.18 -26.19
C GLY A 54 15.40 5.44 -25.30
N GLU A 55 15.97 6.08 -24.29
CA GLU A 55 16.96 5.44 -23.40
C GLU A 55 16.31 4.54 -22.33
N GLU A 56 17.04 3.50 -21.94
CA GLU A 56 16.78 2.78 -20.70
C GLU A 56 17.58 3.38 -19.54
N VAL A 57 16.92 3.60 -18.42
CA VAL A 57 17.54 4.11 -17.19
C VAL A 57 17.00 3.42 -15.96
N GLU A 58 17.78 3.48 -14.89
CA GLU A 58 17.33 3.16 -13.54
C GLU A 58 16.95 4.46 -12.82
N LEU A 59 15.80 4.46 -12.14
CA LEU A 59 15.27 5.61 -11.41
C LEU A 59 15.03 5.24 -9.95
N GLU A 60 15.47 6.12 -9.05
CA GLU A 60 15.02 6.17 -7.67
C GLU A 60 13.63 6.83 -7.63
N LEU A 61 12.63 6.13 -7.12
CA LEU A 61 11.25 6.62 -6.99
C LEU A 61 10.95 6.92 -5.52
N LEU A 62 10.47 8.14 -5.24
CA LEU A 62 9.93 8.55 -3.94
C LEU A 62 8.46 8.97 -4.11
N THR A 63 7.53 8.28 -3.44
CA THR A 63 6.10 8.62 -3.51
C THR A 63 5.68 9.59 -2.41
N ALA A 64 4.70 10.45 -2.71
CA ALA A 64 4.08 11.33 -1.74
C ALA A 64 3.10 10.61 -0.78
N SER A 65 2.61 9.41 -1.13
CA SER A 65 1.52 8.72 -0.42
C SER A 65 1.93 7.33 0.06
N ARG A 66 2.96 7.22 0.90
CA ARG A 66 3.60 5.92 1.23
C ARG A 66 2.65 4.89 1.84
N GLU A 67 1.69 5.35 2.63
CA GLU A 67 0.81 4.51 3.44
C GLU A 67 -0.07 3.60 2.59
N ILE A 68 -0.54 4.10 1.45
CA ILE A 68 -1.43 3.35 0.57
C ILE A 68 -0.69 2.28 -0.24
N HIS A 69 0.64 2.28 -0.21
CA HIS A 69 1.53 1.40 -0.98
C HIS A 69 2.07 0.23 -0.17
N PHE A 70 1.69 0.07 1.09
CA PHE A 70 2.13 -1.05 1.91
C PHE A 70 1.60 -2.39 1.39
N GLY A 71 2.48 -3.37 1.28
CA GLY A 71 2.13 -4.71 0.84
C GLY A 71 1.70 -4.81 -0.63
N LYS A 72 2.23 -3.97 -1.54
CA LYS A 72 1.71 -3.84 -2.92
C LYS A 72 2.71 -4.12 -4.04
N PHE A 73 4.00 -4.12 -3.76
CA PHE A 73 5.04 -4.19 -4.77
C PHE A 73 5.84 -5.48 -4.70
N GLU A 74 6.13 -6.05 -5.86
CA GLU A 74 7.08 -7.15 -6.01
C GLU A 74 8.09 -6.77 -7.10
N ILE A 75 9.28 -7.36 -7.04
CA ILE A 75 10.29 -7.18 -8.08
C ILE A 75 9.73 -7.71 -9.40
N GLY A 76 9.92 -6.95 -10.48
CA GLY A 76 9.41 -7.28 -11.81
C GLY A 76 8.01 -6.74 -12.10
N LYS A 77 7.30 -6.19 -11.10
CA LYS A 77 5.98 -5.56 -11.31
C LYS A 77 6.09 -4.37 -12.27
N GLU A 78 5.18 -4.31 -13.24
CA GLU A 78 5.14 -3.21 -14.22
C GLU A 78 4.80 -1.88 -13.56
N VAL A 79 5.48 -0.82 -13.99
CA VAL A 79 5.20 0.56 -13.61
C VAL A 79 5.20 1.42 -14.88
N LYS A 80 4.35 2.45 -14.91
CA LYS A 80 4.38 3.48 -15.95
C LYS A 80 4.57 4.83 -15.29
N ILE A 81 5.38 5.70 -15.87
CA ILE A 81 5.51 7.09 -15.45
C ILE A 81 4.62 7.94 -16.35
N ARG A 82 3.83 8.82 -15.77
CA ARG A 82 2.84 9.65 -16.45
C ARG A 82 2.98 11.13 -16.12
N GLU A 83 2.62 11.94 -17.10
CA GLU A 83 2.41 13.38 -17.01
C GLU A 83 0.95 13.66 -17.33
N GLY A 84 0.11 13.72 -16.29
CA GLY A 84 -1.33 13.72 -16.49
C GLY A 84 -1.76 12.45 -17.22
N SER A 85 -2.46 12.59 -18.35
CA SER A 85 -2.96 11.42 -19.07
C SER A 85 -1.89 10.66 -19.86
N ARG A 86 -0.73 11.26 -20.13
CA ARG A 86 0.27 10.75 -21.07
C ARG A 86 1.34 9.90 -20.38
N VAL A 87 1.63 8.72 -20.94
CA VAL A 87 2.74 7.86 -20.49
C VAL A 87 4.06 8.36 -21.08
N VAL A 88 5.05 8.60 -20.24
CA VAL A 88 6.38 9.11 -20.63
C VAL A 88 7.50 8.10 -20.44
N ALA A 89 7.31 7.09 -19.59
CA ALA A 89 8.22 5.95 -19.48
C ALA A 89 7.46 4.70 -19.03
N ILE A 90 7.98 3.52 -19.40
CA ILE A 90 7.42 2.22 -19.03
C ILE A 90 8.55 1.33 -18.55
N GLY A 91 8.32 0.57 -17.47
CA GLY A 91 9.33 -0.33 -16.95
C GLY A 91 8.83 -1.22 -15.84
N LYS A 92 9.76 -1.67 -15.00
CA LYS A 92 9.49 -2.61 -13.91
C LYS A 92 10.23 -2.23 -12.64
N VAL A 93 9.68 -2.61 -11.50
CA VAL A 93 10.36 -2.53 -10.20
C VAL A 93 11.60 -3.42 -10.23
N SER A 94 12.79 -2.85 -10.03
CA SER A 94 14.05 -3.60 -9.94
C SER A 94 14.42 -3.91 -8.49
N LYS A 95 14.16 -2.98 -7.55
CA LYS A 95 14.38 -3.19 -6.11
C LYS A 95 13.32 -2.49 -5.26
N ILE A 96 13.04 -3.07 -4.10
CA ILE A 96 12.16 -2.49 -3.07
C ILE A 96 13.05 -2.04 -1.93
N ILE A 97 13.17 -0.72 -1.74
CA ILE A 97 14.02 -0.13 -0.70
C ILE A 97 13.23 0.00 0.59
N ASN A 98 11.99 0.50 0.51
CA ASN A 98 11.06 0.54 1.62
C ASN A 98 10.40 -0.84 1.80
N GLN A 99 10.88 -1.64 2.74
CA GLN A 99 10.42 -3.02 2.97
C GLN A 99 8.91 -3.13 3.26
N LYS A 100 8.27 -2.04 3.74
CA LYS A 100 6.81 -2.01 3.95
C LYS A 100 6.03 -2.11 2.65
N PHE A 101 6.63 -1.76 1.51
CA PHE A 101 5.99 -1.83 0.19
C PHE A 101 5.98 -3.24 -0.37
N GLU A 102 6.82 -4.14 0.17
CA GLU A 102 6.94 -5.51 -0.31
C GLU A 102 5.61 -6.25 -0.20
N LEU A 103 5.13 -6.75 -1.33
CA LEU A 103 3.95 -7.58 -1.45
C LEU A 103 4.12 -8.83 -0.59
N TRP A 104 3.14 -9.00 0.27
CA TRP A 104 2.97 -10.18 1.09
C TRP A 104 1.48 -10.55 1.10
N ASP A 105 1.24 -11.83 1.35
CA ASP A 105 -0.09 -12.35 1.64
C ASP A 105 0.01 -13.30 2.83
N LEU A 106 -1.15 -13.72 3.32
CA LEU A 106 -1.25 -14.62 4.47
C LEU A 106 -0.48 -15.93 4.22
N ASP A 107 -0.47 -16.45 2.99
CA ASP A 107 0.19 -17.69 2.65
C ASP A 107 1.72 -17.56 2.71
N LYS A 108 2.28 -16.53 2.07
CA LYS A 108 3.71 -16.18 2.12
C LYS A 108 4.13 -15.93 3.56
N PHE A 109 3.34 -15.17 4.33
CA PHE A 109 3.63 -14.92 5.75
C PHE A 109 3.65 -16.21 6.57
N GLN A 110 2.63 -17.07 6.43
CA GLN A 110 2.55 -18.34 7.16
C GLN A 110 3.67 -19.31 6.81
N ASN A 111 4.02 -19.38 5.52
CA ASN A 111 5.04 -20.30 5.02
C ASN A 111 6.48 -19.83 5.24
N THR A 112 6.69 -18.56 5.62
CA THR A 112 8.03 -17.98 5.82
C THR A 112 8.21 -17.54 7.28
N THR A 113 7.60 -16.41 7.64
CA THR A 113 7.80 -15.71 8.91
C THR A 113 7.11 -16.40 10.08
N ALA A 114 5.91 -16.95 9.90
CA ALA A 114 5.11 -17.49 11.00
C ALA A 114 5.48 -18.91 11.42
N LYS A 115 6.41 -19.59 10.73
CA LYS A 115 6.78 -21.00 11.02
C LYS A 115 7.19 -21.25 12.47
N ASN A 116 7.77 -20.23 13.13
CA ASN A 116 8.22 -20.29 14.52
C ASN A 116 7.36 -19.44 15.47
N MET A 117 6.23 -18.91 15.00
CA MET A 117 5.34 -18.05 15.78
C MET A 117 4.05 -18.81 16.11
N LYS A 118 3.42 -18.47 17.24
CA LYS A 118 2.10 -19.01 17.58
C LYS A 118 1.00 -18.06 17.09
N PRO A 119 -0.12 -18.55 16.53
CA PRO A 119 -1.25 -17.67 16.27
C PRO A 119 -1.82 -17.13 17.58
N TYR A 120 -2.42 -15.94 17.52
CA TYR A 120 -3.11 -15.32 18.65
C TYR A 120 -4.39 -16.13 18.98
N PHE A 121 -4.53 -16.62 20.22
CA PHE A 121 -5.69 -17.42 20.66
C PHE A 121 -6.11 -17.09 22.10
N GLY A 122 -7.38 -17.37 22.45
CA GLY A 122 -7.92 -17.30 23.82
C GLY A 122 -8.44 -15.92 24.25
N ASP A 123 -8.40 -15.65 25.55
CA ASP A 123 -8.91 -14.42 26.21
C ASP A 123 -8.34 -13.11 25.63
N ASN A 124 -7.22 -13.20 24.93
CA ASN A 124 -6.57 -12.07 24.28
C ASN A 124 -7.35 -11.53 23.07
N ILE A 125 -8.14 -12.35 22.35
CA ILE A 125 -9.02 -11.85 21.27
C ILE A 125 -10.08 -10.91 21.83
N LEU A 126 -10.54 -11.15 23.07
CA LEU A 126 -11.48 -10.27 23.74
C LEU A 126 -10.84 -8.91 24.06
N GLY A 127 -9.59 -8.89 24.51
CA GLY A 127 -8.82 -7.65 24.69
C GLY A 127 -8.72 -6.85 23.38
N PHE A 128 -8.40 -7.52 22.28
CA PHE A 128 -8.36 -6.86 20.96
C PHE A 128 -9.73 -6.34 20.50
N LYS A 129 -10.82 -7.07 20.80
CA LYS A 129 -12.19 -6.59 20.56
C LYS A 129 -12.51 -5.34 21.40
N VAL A 130 -12.05 -5.29 22.65
CA VAL A 130 -12.22 -4.14 23.55
C VAL A 130 -11.42 -2.94 23.06
N ASP A 131 -10.17 -3.13 22.65
CA ASP A 131 -9.32 -2.07 22.10
C ASP A 131 -9.91 -1.52 20.79
N PHE A 132 -10.34 -2.41 19.88
CA PHE A 132 -11.03 -2.00 18.65
C PHE A 132 -12.27 -1.18 18.96
N ASN A 133 -13.13 -1.64 19.89
CA ASN A 133 -14.27 -0.84 20.32
C ASN A 133 -13.82 0.49 20.90
N HIS A 134 -12.85 0.53 21.82
CA HIS A 134 -12.41 1.77 22.46
C HIS A 134 -11.90 2.82 21.44
N PHE A 135 -11.09 2.40 20.48
CA PHE A 135 -10.56 3.29 19.44
C PHE A 135 -11.57 3.60 18.32
N LEU A 136 -12.63 2.80 18.16
CA LEU A 136 -13.67 3.00 17.14
C LEU A 136 -14.98 3.61 17.66
N ASP A 137 -15.25 3.57 18.95
CA ASP A 137 -16.48 4.08 19.56
C ASP A 137 -16.40 5.61 19.76
N ASN A 138 -15.20 6.19 19.65
CA ASN A 138 -14.98 7.64 19.65
C ASN A 138 -15.33 8.34 18.31
N GLU A 139 -15.95 7.64 17.35
CA GLU A 139 -15.80 8.01 15.94
C GLU A 139 -17.10 8.25 15.15
N LYS A 140 -17.11 9.37 14.43
CA LYS A 140 -18.20 9.76 13.53
C LYS A 140 -18.10 9.07 12.16
N MET A 141 -16.97 8.48 11.78
CA MET A 141 -16.75 7.97 10.41
C MET A 141 -17.35 6.59 10.14
N PHE A 142 -17.54 5.76 11.16
CA PHE A 142 -18.09 4.40 11.01
C PHE A 142 -19.35 4.17 11.87
N LYS A 143 -20.12 3.14 11.53
CA LYS A 143 -21.24 2.61 12.33
C LYS A 143 -21.23 1.09 12.28
N GLY A 144 -21.73 0.45 13.34
CA GLY A 144 -22.08 -0.96 13.30
C GLY A 144 -20.88 -1.88 13.15
N LEU A 145 -19.92 -1.77 14.06
CA LEU A 145 -18.80 -2.69 14.19
C LEU A 145 -19.31 -4.10 14.51
N GLU A 146 -19.09 -5.03 13.59
CA GLU A 146 -19.34 -6.45 13.79
C GLU A 146 -18.02 -7.21 13.71
N ILE A 147 -17.60 -7.77 14.85
CA ILE A 147 -16.38 -8.59 14.91
C ILE A 147 -16.79 -10.05 14.91
N MET A 148 -16.50 -10.74 13.82
CA MET A 148 -16.74 -12.17 13.66
C MET A 148 -15.43 -12.95 13.74
N GLU A 149 -15.49 -14.10 14.39
CA GLU A 149 -14.43 -15.09 14.23
C GLU A 149 -14.43 -15.58 12.78
N SER A 150 -13.24 -15.62 12.18
CA SER A 150 -13.12 -16.04 10.80
C SER A 150 -13.17 -17.56 10.70
N LYS A 151 -13.90 -18.05 9.68
CA LYS A 151 -13.97 -19.48 9.35
C LYS A 151 -12.69 -19.98 8.66
N ASN A 152 -11.84 -19.07 8.20
CA ASN A 152 -10.57 -19.40 7.57
C ASN A 152 -9.51 -19.59 8.67
N PRO A 153 -8.91 -20.78 8.84
CA PRO A 153 -7.92 -21.02 9.89
C PRO A 153 -6.65 -20.14 9.76
N LYS A 154 -6.46 -19.50 8.60
CA LYS A 154 -5.33 -18.61 8.30
C LYS A 154 -5.58 -17.13 8.59
N GLN A 155 -6.85 -16.78 8.84
CA GLN A 155 -7.32 -15.44 9.13
C GLN A 155 -8.07 -15.54 10.45
N LEU A 156 -7.57 -14.94 11.52
CA LEU A 156 -8.14 -15.13 12.85
C LEU A 156 -9.42 -14.31 13.05
N LEU A 157 -9.48 -13.10 12.49
CA LEU A 157 -10.63 -12.21 12.65
C LEU A 157 -11.15 -11.69 11.31
N THR A 158 -12.47 -11.56 11.22
CA THR A 158 -13.13 -10.71 10.22
C THR A 158 -13.85 -9.59 10.94
N ILE A 159 -13.50 -8.36 10.62
CA ILE A 159 -14.18 -7.18 11.15
C ILE A 159 -14.99 -6.57 10.01
N LYS A 160 -16.29 -6.38 10.22
CA LYS A 160 -17.15 -5.65 9.29
C LYS A 160 -17.54 -4.31 9.88
N LEU A 161 -17.49 -3.27 9.06
CA LEU A 161 -17.80 -1.90 9.41
C LEU A 161 -18.67 -1.28 8.33
N LYS A 162 -19.69 -0.51 8.73
CA LYS A 162 -20.43 0.34 7.80
C LYS A 162 -19.85 1.74 7.80
N LYS A 163 -19.50 2.26 6.63
CA LYS A 163 -18.97 3.62 6.50
C LYS A 163 -20.11 4.65 6.57
N LYS A 164 -19.89 5.74 7.30
CA LYS A 164 -20.71 6.98 7.20
C LYS A 164 -20.04 7.99 6.28
N GLU A 165 -18.71 8.05 6.32
CA GLU A 165 -17.88 8.81 5.40
C GLU A 165 -17.52 7.96 4.17
N ASN A 166 -17.53 8.57 2.99
CA ASN A 166 -17.28 7.86 1.72
C ASN A 166 -15.96 8.28 1.06
N THR A 167 -15.31 9.33 1.56
CA THR A 167 -14.06 9.83 1.01
C THR A 167 -12.92 8.90 1.38
N PHE A 168 -12.26 8.30 0.38
CA PHE A 168 -11.15 7.37 0.58
C PHE A 168 -10.01 7.98 1.41
N ALA A 169 -9.61 9.21 1.10
CA ALA A 169 -8.52 9.90 1.79
C ALA A 169 -8.78 10.02 3.30
N THR A 170 -9.99 10.42 3.68
CA THR A 170 -10.42 10.57 5.08
C THR A 170 -10.44 9.22 5.81
N VAL A 171 -11.00 8.19 5.16
CA VAL A 171 -11.05 6.82 5.71
C VAL A 171 -9.64 6.24 5.90
N ILE A 172 -8.77 6.37 4.91
CA ILE A 172 -7.39 5.89 5.00
C ILE A 172 -6.61 6.63 6.08
N GLN A 173 -6.69 7.96 6.11
CA GLN A 173 -5.98 8.77 7.11
C GLN A 173 -6.38 8.33 8.52
N PHE A 174 -7.68 8.17 8.75
CA PHE A 174 -8.18 7.68 10.03
C PHE A 174 -7.60 6.31 10.41
N ILE A 175 -7.61 5.35 9.48
CA ILE A 175 -7.06 4.01 9.74
C ILE A 175 -5.56 4.09 10.03
N MET A 176 -4.82 4.92 9.29
CA MET A 176 -3.38 5.09 9.49
C MET A 176 -3.07 5.73 10.84
N GLU A 177 -3.81 6.75 11.25
CA GLU A 177 -3.59 7.42 12.54
C GLU A 177 -4.07 6.54 13.69
N GLN A 178 -5.35 6.17 13.70
CA GLN A 178 -5.94 5.54 14.86
C GLN A 178 -5.58 4.06 14.98
N TRP A 179 -5.57 3.30 13.88
CA TRP A 179 -5.34 1.87 14.00
C TRP A 179 -3.86 1.53 14.01
N ARG A 180 -3.06 2.18 13.19
CA ARG A 180 -1.63 1.87 13.19
C ARG A 180 -0.93 2.34 14.45
N GLU A 181 -1.18 3.59 14.87
CA GLU A 181 -0.47 4.19 15.99
C GLU A 181 -1.00 3.64 17.33
N ASN A 182 -2.33 3.53 17.49
CA ASN A 182 -2.91 3.14 18.78
C ASN A 182 -3.06 1.63 18.97
N LEU A 183 -3.40 0.86 17.93
CA LEU A 183 -3.49 -0.61 18.08
C LEU A 183 -2.11 -1.28 18.01
N THR A 184 -1.04 -0.49 17.88
CA THR A 184 0.35 -0.98 17.83
C THR A 184 0.50 -2.18 16.89
N LEU A 185 -0.13 -2.10 15.71
CA LEU A 185 0.07 -3.05 14.60
C LEU A 185 1.50 -2.95 14.04
N GLY A 186 2.50 -2.67 14.88
CA GLY A 186 3.87 -2.29 14.65
C GLY A 186 4.75 -3.37 14.05
N SER A 187 4.22 -4.11 13.08
CA SER A 187 5.02 -4.90 12.14
C SER A 187 4.80 -4.37 10.71
N ASP A 188 5.78 -4.57 9.84
CA ASP A 188 5.80 -4.07 8.46
C ASP A 188 4.83 -4.81 7.52
N ARG A 189 3.94 -5.65 8.06
CA ARG A 189 3.02 -6.51 7.30
C ARG A 189 1.60 -5.96 7.41
N LEU A 190 1.37 -4.87 6.68
CA LEU A 190 0.05 -4.31 6.40
C LEU A 190 -0.15 -4.33 4.89
N ARG A 191 -1.36 -4.69 4.45
CA ARG A 191 -1.79 -4.60 3.06
C ARG A 191 -3.20 -4.04 3.04
N ILE A 192 -3.42 -3.05 2.19
CA ILE A 192 -4.71 -2.37 2.05
C ILE A 192 -5.15 -2.47 0.60
N ASP A 193 -6.12 -3.33 0.34
CA ASP A 193 -6.82 -3.40 -0.93
C ASP A 193 -8.12 -2.59 -0.84
N TYR A 194 -8.52 -1.96 -1.93
CA TYR A 194 -9.73 -1.13 -1.96
C TYR A 194 -10.24 -0.98 -3.38
N GLU A 195 -11.51 -0.63 -3.49
CA GLU A 195 -12.19 -0.28 -4.73
C GLU A 195 -12.80 1.12 -4.59
N LEU A 196 -12.56 1.98 -5.58
CA LEU A 196 -13.14 3.33 -5.66
C LEU A 196 -14.12 3.40 -6.83
N ASP A 197 -15.14 4.22 -6.73
CA ASP A 197 -15.97 4.60 -7.88
C ASP A 197 -15.31 5.69 -8.75
N GLU A 198 -15.96 6.03 -9.86
CA GLU A 198 -15.51 7.07 -10.80
C GLU A 198 -15.36 8.46 -10.16
N SER A 199 -15.99 8.68 -8.99
CA SER A 199 -15.90 9.93 -8.21
C SER A 199 -14.90 9.82 -7.05
N TYR A 200 -14.03 8.81 -7.05
CA TYR A 200 -13.03 8.52 -6.01
C TYR A 200 -13.63 8.25 -4.61
N LYS A 201 -14.91 7.87 -4.53
CA LYS A 201 -15.51 7.42 -3.27
C LYS A 201 -15.21 5.95 -3.06
N LEU A 202 -14.92 5.60 -1.81
CA LEU A 202 -14.62 4.24 -1.41
C LEU A 202 -15.85 3.34 -1.53
N GLN A 203 -15.80 2.33 -2.38
CA GLN A 203 -16.83 1.31 -2.52
C GLN A 203 -16.62 0.18 -1.52
N ASN A 204 -15.42 -0.41 -1.53
CA ASN A 204 -15.00 -1.41 -0.56
C ASN A 204 -13.54 -1.21 -0.14
N MET A 205 -13.21 -1.70 1.06
CA MET A 205 -11.84 -1.77 1.54
C MET A 205 -11.61 -3.09 2.26
N GLU A 206 -10.47 -3.69 1.98
CA GLU A 206 -9.93 -4.84 2.67
C GLU A 206 -8.58 -4.50 3.29
N ILE A 207 -8.48 -4.65 4.60
CA ILE A 207 -7.19 -4.52 5.30
C ILE A 207 -6.77 -5.88 5.81
N GLN A 208 -5.60 -6.31 5.35
CA GLN A 208 -4.90 -7.49 5.83
C GLN A 208 -3.69 -7.05 6.67
N PHE A 209 -3.53 -7.65 7.84
CA PHE A 209 -2.40 -7.35 8.72
C PHE A 209 -1.87 -8.61 9.39
N ALA A 210 -0.61 -8.55 9.84
CA ALA A 210 -0.01 -9.54 10.74
C ALA A 210 0.74 -8.82 11.87
N THR A 211 0.59 -9.28 13.12
CA THR A 211 1.26 -8.69 14.31
C THR A 211 2.48 -9.51 14.80
N TRP A 212 3.27 -8.92 15.71
CA TRP A 212 4.48 -9.32 16.48
C TRP A 212 5.22 -10.67 16.28
N SER A 213 6.50 -10.67 16.71
CA SER A 213 7.56 -11.66 16.43
C SER A 213 7.49 -13.02 17.14
N SER A 214 6.56 -13.22 18.08
CA SER A 214 6.35 -14.51 18.76
C SER A 214 4.89 -14.97 18.75
N ILE A 215 3.96 -14.03 18.58
CA ILE A 215 2.52 -14.28 18.45
C ILE A 215 1.96 -13.34 17.37
N TYR A 216 1.24 -13.89 16.39
CA TYR A 216 0.69 -13.10 15.29
C TYR A 216 -0.83 -13.16 15.25
N MET A 217 -1.43 -12.04 14.89
CA MET A 217 -2.84 -11.95 14.54
C MET A 217 -3.01 -11.56 13.09
N THR A 218 -3.76 -12.36 12.36
CA THR A 218 -4.18 -12.06 11.00
C THR A 218 -5.65 -11.66 11.00
N GLY A 219 -5.96 -10.53 10.39
CA GLY A 219 -7.32 -10.03 10.32
C GLY A 219 -7.63 -9.57 8.91
N LYS A 220 -8.92 -9.67 8.55
CA LYS A 220 -9.50 -9.02 7.39
C LYS A 220 -10.52 -8.02 7.88
N ILE A 221 -10.41 -6.77 7.43
CA ILE A 221 -11.39 -5.75 7.76
C ILE A 221 -12.10 -5.34 6.48
N ILE A 222 -13.42 -5.48 6.47
CA ILE A 222 -14.28 -5.14 5.34
C ILE A 222 -15.04 -3.87 5.71
N VAL A 223 -14.79 -2.80 4.96
CA VAL A 223 -15.54 -1.54 5.07
C VAL A 223 -16.55 -1.50 3.92
N GLU A 224 -17.84 -1.50 4.27
CA GLU A 224 -18.99 -1.45 3.34
C GLU A 224 -19.75 -0.13 3.46
#